data_AF-A0A7V5WJP8-F1
#
_entry.id   AF-A0A7V5WJP8-F1
#
_cell.length_a   1.000
_cell.length_b   1.000
_cell.length_c   1.000
_cell.angle_alpha   90.00
_cell.angle_beta   90.00
_cell.angle_gamma   90.00
#
_symmetry.space_group_name_H-M   'P 1'
#
loop_
_entity.id
_entity.type
_entity.pdbx_description
1 polymer ?
#
loop_
_entity_poly.entity_id
_entity_poly.type
_entity_poly.pdbx_seq_one_letter_code
_entity_poly.pdbx_strand_id
1 'polypeptide(L)' 'MGRKNMKKKSVPQDPDLRGVEKALKRSAANALKLARATNTPCYVMKNDRIVNLAQEKRKKSVPANR' A
#
# COMPACT_ATOMS: atom_id res chain seq x y z
N MET A 1 16.74 33.09 2.64
CA MET A 1 15.50 32.38 2.23
C MET A 1 15.36 31.12 3.09
N GLY A 2 14.36 31.08 3.98
CA GLY A 2 14.20 30.02 4.98
C GLY A 2 13.67 28.71 4.38
N ARG A 3 14.31 27.59 4.72
CA ARG A 3 13.88 26.24 4.36
C ARG A 3 12.60 25.89 5.12
N LYS A 4 11.47 25.70 4.42
CA LYS A 4 10.21 25.25 5.04
C LYS A 4 10.34 23.78 5.46
N ASN A 5 10.30 23.52 6.76
CA ASN A 5 10.26 22.15 7.30
C ASN A 5 8.93 21.48 6.93
N MET A 6 9.02 20.38 6.17
CA MET A 6 7.89 19.54 5.80
C MET A 6 7.39 18.80 7.05
N LYS A 7 6.21 19.18 7.58
CA LYS A 7 5.62 18.53 8.76
C LYS A 7 5.41 17.03 8.46
N LYS A 8 6.03 16.16 9.26
CA LYS A 8 5.80 14.72 9.22
C LYS A 8 4.32 14.49 9.52
N LYS A 9 3.60 13.79 8.64
CA LYS A 9 2.19 13.43 8.85
C LYS A 9 2.10 12.59 10.11
N SER A 10 1.64 13.19 11.21
CA SER A 10 1.39 12.49 12.45
C SER A 10 0.34 11.41 12.18
N VAL A 11 0.66 10.17 12.53
CA VAL A 11 -0.33 9.08 12.60
C VAL A 11 -1.52 9.60 13.40
N PRO A 12 -2.77 9.44 12.96
CA PRO A 12 -3.92 9.83 13.75
C PRO A 12 -3.83 9.16 15.13
N GLN A 13 -3.61 9.96 16.17
CA GLN A 13 -3.53 9.49 17.57
C GLN A 13 -4.92 9.30 18.17
N ASP A 14 -5.96 9.39 17.34
CA ASP A 14 -7.33 9.15 17.74
C ASP A 14 -7.47 7.69 18.22
N PRO A 15 -7.91 7.47 19.48
CA PRO A 15 -8.11 6.13 20.01
C PRO A 15 -9.10 5.30 19.18
N ASP A 16 -10.05 5.93 18.48
CA ASP A 16 -11.01 5.24 17.61
C ASP A 16 -10.37 4.76 16.30
N LEU A 17 -9.28 5.39 15.88
CA LEU A 17 -8.49 4.99 14.72
C LEU A 17 -7.38 3.99 15.08
N ARG A 18 -7.25 3.63 16.36
CA ARG A 18 -6.24 2.68 16.84
C ARG A 18 -6.49 1.30 16.23
N GLY A 19 -5.57 0.87 15.38
CA GLY A 19 -5.64 -0.43 14.71
C GLY A 19 -6.40 -0.44 13.38
N VAL A 20 -7.00 0.68 12.97
CA VAL A 20 -7.61 0.83 11.63
C VAL A 20 -6.58 0.56 10.55
N GLU A 21 -5.35 1.08 10.69
CA GLU A 21 -4.28 0.80 9.73
C GLU A 21 -3.99 -0.70 9.59
N LYS A 22 -3.94 -1.44 10.71
CA LYS A 22 -3.69 -2.88 10.72
C LYS A 22 -4.87 -3.64 10.09
N ALA A 23 -6.10 -3.24 10.40
CA ALA A 23 -7.30 -3.82 9.80
C ALA A 23 -7.34 -3.57 8.29
N LEU A 24 -7.04 -2.34 7.85
CA LEU A 24 -7.02 -1.96 6.45
C LEU A 24 -5.95 -2.73 5.66
N LYS A 25 -4.72 -2.85 6.20
CA LYS A 25 -3.65 -3.67 5.59
C LYS A 25 -4.07 -5.13 5.45
N ARG A 26 -4.71 -5.70 6.47
CA ARG A 26 -5.20 -7.09 6.44
C ARG A 26 -6.28 -7.26 5.38
N SER A 27 -7.27 -6.37 5.33
CA SER A 27 -8.35 -6.41 4.34
C SER A 27 -7.80 -6.29 2.91
N ALA A 28 -6.87 -5.36 2.68
CA ALA A 28 -6.22 -5.20 1.38
C ALA A 28 -5.44 -6.45 0.95
N ALA A 29 -4.71 -7.08 1.88
CA ALA A 29 -3.98 -8.32 1.61
C ALA A 29 -4.93 -9.47 1.24
N ASN A 30 -6.05 -9.60 1.96
CA ASN A 30 -7.06 -10.62 1.68
C ASN A 30 -7.75 -10.39 0.33
N ALA A 31 -8.10 -9.14 0.00
CA ALA A 31 -8.69 -8.79 -1.29
C ALA A 31 -7.75 -9.16 -2.45
N LEU A 32 -6.46 -8.85 -2.33
CA LEU A 32 -5.47 -9.23 -3.33
C LEU A 32 -5.30 -10.75 -3.44
N LYS A 33 -5.31 -11.47 -2.31
CA LYS A 33 -5.25 -12.94 -2.30
C LYS A 33 -6.45 -13.55 -3.03
N LEU A 34 -7.66 -13.05 -2.74
CA LEU A 34 -8.89 -13.51 -3.40
C LEU A 34 -8.84 -13.22 -4.89
N ALA A 35 -8.51 -11.99 -5.29
CA ALA A 35 -8.42 -11.58 -6.69
C ALA A 35 -7.47 -12.47 -7.51
N ARG A 36 -6.32 -12.85 -6.93
CA ARG A 36 -5.39 -13.81 -7.55
C ARG A 36 -5.97 -15.21 -7.66
N ALA A 37 -6.69 -15.68 -6.64
CA ALA A 37 -7.28 -17.01 -6.65
C ALA A 37 -8.41 -17.13 -7.68
N THR A 38 -9.19 -16.06 -7.87
CA THR A 38 -10.35 -16.04 -8.78
C THR A 38 -10.03 -15.48 -10.17
N ASN A 39 -8.75 -15.20 -10.46
CA ASN A 39 -8.33 -14.50 -11.69
C ASN A 39 -9.09 -13.19 -11.94
N THR A 40 -9.51 -12.51 -10.88
CA THR A 40 -10.21 -11.23 -10.94
C THR A 40 -9.18 -10.08 -10.88
N PRO A 41 -9.34 -9.00 -11.68
CA PRO A 41 -8.45 -7.85 -11.59
C PRO A 41 -8.57 -7.13 -10.23
N CYS A 42 -7.44 -6.60 -9.74
CA CYS A 42 -7.39 -5.80 -8.51
C CYS A 42 -6.66 -4.48 -8.79
N TYR A 43 -7.42 -3.42 -9.02
CA TYR A 43 -6.88 -2.11 -9.40
C TYR A 43 -6.59 -1.21 -8.19
N VAL A 44 -5.44 -0.56 -8.21
CA VAL A 44 -5.07 0.49 -7.24
C VAL A 44 -4.47 1.69 -7.96
N MET A 45 -4.60 2.87 -7.34
CA MET A 45 -3.84 4.05 -7.75
C MET A 45 -2.43 3.99 -7.15
N LYS A 46 -1.40 4.00 -7.99
CA LYS A 46 0.02 4.01 -7.60
C LYS A 46 0.78 4.98 -8.50
N ASN A 47 1.35 6.03 -7.93
CA ASN A 47 2.09 7.07 -8.66
C ASN A 47 1.24 7.66 -9.81
N ASP A 48 0.01 8.08 -9.50
CA ASP A 48 -0.96 8.67 -10.45
C ASP A 48 -1.32 7.77 -11.64
N ARG A 49 -1.09 6.45 -11.49
CA ARG A 49 -1.45 5.44 -12.49
C ARG A 49 -2.30 4.35 -11.85
N ILE A 50 -3.29 3.87 -12.59
CA ILE A 50 -4.06 2.70 -12.20
C ILE A 50 -3.22 1.45 -12.53
N VAL A 51 -2.99 0.60 -11.54
CA VAL A 51 -2.18 -0.62 -11.66
C VAL A 51 -3.02 -1.82 -11.23
N ASN A 52 -2.98 -2.90 -12.02
CA ASN A 52 -3.55 -4.18 -11.63
C ASN A 52 -2.57 -5.00 -10.78
N LEU A 53 -2.75 -5.02 -9.46
CA LEU A 53 -1.88 -5.75 -8.54
C LEU A 53 -2.03 -7.26 -8.62
N ALA A 54 -3.18 -7.77 -9.08
CA ALA A 54 -3.41 -9.21 -9.20
C ALA A 54 -2.51 -9.81 -10.29
N GLN A 55 -2.27 -9.06 -11.37
CA GLN A 55 -1.45 -9.47 -12.51
C GLN A 55 0.01 -8.97 -12.46
N GLU A 56 0.34 -8.07 -11.53
CA GLU A 56 1.71 -7.55 -11.39
C GLU A 56 2.63 -8.69 -10.89
N LYS A 57 3.50 -9.21 -11.78
CA LYS A 57 4.57 -10.13 -11.39
C LYS A 57 5.45 -9.43 -10.38
N ARG A 58 5.51 -9.96 -9.15
CA ARG A 58 6.36 -9.44 -8.07
C ARG A 58 7.81 -9.47 -8.58
N LYS A 59 8.33 -8.34 -9.04
CA LYS A 59 9.76 -8.22 -9.38
C LYS A 59 10.49 -8.55 -8.08
N LYS A 60 11.18 -9.70 -8.03
CA LYS A 60 12.10 -9.99 -6.94
C LYS A 60 13.06 -8.82 -6.94
N SER A 61 12.99 -7.97 -5.90
CA SER A 61 14.02 -6.98 -5.67
C SER A 61 15.32 -7.76 -5.56
N VAL A 62 16.16 -7.67 -6.60
CA VAL A 62 17.54 -8.14 -6.52
C VAL A 62 18.13 -7.43 -5.31
N PRO A 63 18.63 -8.16 -4.28
CA PRO A 63 19.26 -7.50 -3.16
C PRO A 63 20.42 -6.70 -3.72
N ALA A 64 20.38 -5.38 -3.50
CA ALA A 64 21.47 -4.48 -3.87
C ALA A 64 22.66 -4.83 -2.99
N ASN A 65 23.52 -5.71 -3.48
CA ASN A 65 24.81 -5.97 -2.90
C ASN A 65 25.72 -4.81 -3.33
N ARG A 66 26.08 -3.92 -2.41
CA ARG A 66 27.17 -2.96 -2.58
C ARG A 66 27.88 -2.76 -1.25
#